data_AF-S4NTP7-F1
#
_entry.id   AF-S4NTP7-F1
#
_cell.length_a   1.000
_cell.length_b   1.000
_cell.length_c   1.000
_cell.angle_alpha   90.00
_cell.angle_beta   90.00
_cell.angle_gamma   90.00
#
_symmetry.space_group_name_H-M   'P 1'
#
loop_
_entity.id
_entity.type
_entity.pdbx_description
1 polymer ?
#
loop_
_entity_poly.entity_id
_entity_poly.type
_entity_poly.pdbx_seq_one_letter_code
_entity_poly.pdbx_strand_id
1 'polypeptide(L)' 'MKYIFNKDNDGNFKAEWLTIDEYTAMAEESMQNAFKTIHLPNWRLEKRGSQKGDIVESTQTEQFGKVYRFTGIVDCP' A
#
# COMPACT_ATOMS: atom_id res chain seq x y z
N MET A 1 -19.63 22.97 0.47
CA MET A 1 -18.24 22.51 0.25
C MET A 1 -17.92 22.66 -1.23
N LYS A 2 -16.96 23.52 -1.58
CA LYS A 2 -16.47 23.68 -2.95
C LYS A 2 -15.51 22.53 -3.23
N TYR A 3 -15.82 21.70 -4.22
CA TYR A 3 -14.93 20.64 -4.70
C TYR A 3 -13.66 21.29 -5.28
N ILE A 4 -12.50 21.00 -4.69
CA ILE A 4 -11.17 21.41 -5.18
C ILE A 4 -10.59 20.24 -5.98
N PHE A 5 -11.24 19.85 -7.08
CA PHE A 5 -10.77 18.72 -7.90
C PHE A 5 -10.44 19.07 -9.35
N ASN A 6 -10.51 20.34 -9.74
CA ASN A 6 -9.85 20.83 -10.95
C ASN A 6 -9.02 22.05 -10.58
N LYS A 7 -7.77 21.81 -10.20
CA LYS A 7 -6.75 22.84 -10.35
C LYS A 7 -6.20 22.65 -11.75
N ASP A 8 -6.57 23.55 -12.66
CA ASP A 8 -6.03 23.57 -14.02
C ASP A 8 -4.50 23.70 -13.90
N ASN A 9 -3.81 22.61 -14.18
CA ASN A 9 -2.35 22.57 -14.12
C ASN A 9 -1.87 23.14 -15.47
N ASP A 10 -1.77 24.47 -15.57
CA ASP A 10 -1.17 25.19 -16.72
C ASP A 10 0.36 25.00 -16.80
N GLY A 11 0.88 23.92 -16.20
CA GLY A 11 2.26 23.51 -16.27
C GLY A 11 2.43 22.49 -17.40
N ASN A 12 3.33 22.80 -18.34
CA ASN A 12 3.78 21.88 -19.37
C ASN A 12 4.29 20.59 -18.70
N PHE A 13 3.47 19.53 -18.67
CA PHE A 13 3.82 18.27 -18.01
C PHE A 13 5.00 17.63 -18.75
N LYS A 14 6.19 17.72 -18.16
CA LYS A 14 7.35 16.97 -18.61
C LYS A 14 7.34 15.63 -17.87
N ALA A 15 6.97 14.57 -18.60
CA ALA A 15 7.14 13.21 -18.11
C ALA A 15 8.66 12.93 -18.02
N GLU A 16 9.21 13.04 -16.81
CA GLU A 16 10.54 12.53 -16.52
C GLU A 16 10.39 11.04 -16.18
N TRP A 17 10.74 10.20 -17.14
CA TRP A 17 10.78 8.76 -16.96
C TRP A 17 12.06 8.41 -16.20
N LEU A 18 11.92 7.68 -15.09
CA LEU A 18 13.08 7.11 -14.43
C LEU A 18 13.73 6.08 -15.37
N THR A 19 15.03 5.89 -15.19
CA THR A 19 15.75 4.81 -15.82
C THR A 19 15.27 3.45 -15.29
N ILE A 20 15.53 2.39 -16.05
CA ILE A 20 15.17 1.01 -15.63
C ILE A 20 15.83 0.66 -14.30
N ASP A 21 17.08 1.08 -14.10
CA ASP A 21 17.84 0.79 -12.89
C ASP A 21 17.23 1.47 -11.65
N GLU A 22 16.79 2.73 -11.79
CA GLU A 22 16.10 3.46 -10.73
C GLU A 22 14.77 2.80 -10.36
N TYR A 23 13.97 2.39 -11.35
CA TYR A 23 12.73 1.65 -11.09
C TYR A 23 13.00 0.31 -10.40
N THR A 24 14.07 -0.38 -10.78
CA THR A 24 14.44 -1.67 -10.19
C THR A 24 14.84 -1.50 -8.73
N ALA A 25 15.68 -0.50 -8.42
CA ALA A 25 16.08 -0.19 -7.06
C ALA A 25 14.88 0.18 -6.17
N MET A 26 13.94 0.99 -6.68
CA MET A 26 12.71 1.33 -5.96
C MET A 26 11.82 0.11 -5.69
N ALA A 27 11.77 -0.85 -6.62
CA ALA A 27 11.01 -2.07 -6.45
C ALA A 27 11.61 -2.96 -5.34
N GLU A 28 12.93 -3.09 -5.31
CA GLU A 28 13.65 -3.84 -4.26
C GLU A 28 13.44 -3.21 -2.87
N GLU A 29 13.57 -1.88 -2.78
CA GLU A 29 13.32 -1.16 -1.54
C GLU A 29 11.87 -1.36 -1.06
N SER A 30 10.90 -1.26 -1.99
CA SER A 30 9.48 -1.48 -1.70
C SER A 30 9.21 -2.88 -1.17
N MET A 31 9.83 -3.91 -1.73
CA MET A 31 9.71 -5.30 -1.26
C MET A 31 10.26 -5.45 0.16
N GLN A 32 11.41 -4.86 0.47
CA GLN A 32 12.00 -4.89 1.81
C GLN A 32 11.11 -4.17 2.83
N ASN A 33 10.57 -3.00 2.47
CA ASN A 33 9.68 -2.22 3.32
C ASN A 33 8.35 -2.94 3.57
N ALA A 34 7.77 -3.56 2.55
CA ALA A 34 6.57 -4.40 2.68
C ALA A 34 6.82 -5.60 3.60
N PHE A 35 7.96 -6.27 3.44
CA PHE A 35 8.34 -7.40 4.30
C PHE A 35 8.50 -6.98 5.77
N LYS A 36 9.13 -5.84 6.06
CA LYS A 36 9.21 -5.33 7.44
C LYS A 36 7.83 -4.99 7.99
N THR A 37 6.98 -4.34 7.18
CA THR A 37 5.65 -3.90 7.59
C THR A 37 4.74 -5.07 7.94
N ILE A 38 4.70 -6.13 7.10
CA ILE A 38 3.79 -7.27 7.32
C ILE A 38 4.10 -8.04 8.62
N HIS A 39 5.36 -8.02 9.06
CA HIS A 39 5.85 -8.68 10.28
C HIS A 39 5.74 -7.83 11.56
N LEU A 40 5.17 -6.62 11.48
CA LEU A 40 4.92 -5.82 12.68
C LEU A 40 3.97 -6.58 13.64
N PRO A 41 4.15 -6.45 14.97
CA PRO A 41 3.34 -7.19 15.95
C PRO A 41 2.01 -6.51 16.30
N ASN A 42 1.81 -5.25 15.92
CA ASN A 42 0.76 -4.37 16.44
C ASN A 42 -0.46 -4.21 15.50
N TRP A 43 -0.91 -5.30 14.89
CA TRP A 43 -2.05 -5.28 13.98
C TRP A 43 -3.38 -5.23 14.75
N ARG A 44 -4.28 -4.34 14.30
CA ARG A 44 -5.64 -4.22 14.83
C ARG A 44 -6.64 -4.82 13.85
N LEU A 45 -7.49 -5.73 14.33
CA LEU A 45 -8.59 -6.29 13.54
C LEU A 45 -9.60 -5.20 13.15
N GLU A 46 -9.85 -5.05 11.85
CA GLU A 46 -10.84 -4.12 11.28
C GLU A 46 -12.09 -4.88 10.80
N LYS A 47 -11.90 -6.01 10.13
CA LYS A 47 -13.00 -6.81 9.57
C LYS A 47 -12.66 -8.29 9.58
N ARG A 48 -13.66 -9.12 9.89
CA ARG A 48 -13.62 -10.57 9.70
C ARG A 48 -14.63 -10.96 8.61
N GLY A 49 -14.17 -11.72 7.63
CA GLY A 49 -14.99 -12.29 6.58
C GLY A 49 -16.00 -13.28 7.15
N SER A 50 -17.23 -13.23 6.67
CA SER A 50 -18.35 -14.00 7.22
C SER A 50 -18.36 -15.47 6.80
N GLN A 51 -17.66 -15.85 5.73
CA GLN A 51 -17.76 -17.20 5.14
C GLN A 51 -16.46 -18.00 5.20
N LYS A 52 -15.31 -17.40 4.84
CA LYS A 52 -14.04 -18.12 4.68
C LYS A 52 -13.00 -17.81 5.77
N GLY A 53 -13.38 -17.03 6.78
CA GLY A 53 -12.48 -16.64 7.86
C GLY A 53 -11.45 -15.59 7.46
N ASP A 54 -11.61 -14.92 6.31
CA ASP A 54 -10.73 -13.85 5.86
C ASP A 54 -10.61 -12.76 6.92
N ILE A 55 -9.44 -12.12 7.00
CA ILE A 55 -9.16 -11.12 8.01
C ILE A 55 -8.60 -9.88 7.34
N VAL A 56 -9.16 -8.72 7.69
CA VAL A 56 -8.58 -7.42 7.39
C VAL A 56 -8.12 -6.81 8.71
N GLU A 57 -6.85 -6.45 8.76
CA GLU A 57 -6.23 -5.75 9.87
C GLU A 57 -5.63 -4.43 9.41
N SER A 58 -5.41 -3.51 10.34
CA SER A 58 -4.69 -2.27 10.07
C SER A 58 -3.62 -2.01 11.13
N THR A 59 -2.61 -1.24 10.74
CA THR A 59 -1.65 -0.65 11.68
C THR A 59 -1.26 0.75 11.19
N GLN A 60 -0.84 1.60 12.11
CA GLN A 60 -0.28 2.92 11.78
C GLN A 60 1.23 2.78 11.71
N THR A 61 1.80 3.12 10.56
CA THR A 61 3.25 3.20 10.34
C THR A 61 3.68 4.65 10.28
N GLU A 62 4.92 4.93 10.68
CA GLU A 62 5.51 6.27 10.57
C GLU A 62 5.74 6.65 9.10
N GLN A 63 6.19 5.70 8.29
CA GLN A 63 6.60 5.94 6.90
C GLN A 63 5.42 5.97 5.91
N PHE A 64 4.42 5.10 6.06
CA PHE A 64 3.36 4.90 5.07
C PHE A 64 1.96 5.30 5.57
N GLY A 65 1.87 5.81 6.79
CA GLY A 65 0.59 6.12 7.42
C GLY A 65 -0.19 4.86 7.80
N LYS A 66 -1.52 4.92 7.69
CA LYS A 66 -2.40 3.77 7.98
C LYS A 66 -2.32 2.76 6.84
N VAL A 67 -1.86 1.56 7.15
CA VAL A 67 -1.75 0.44 6.21
C VAL A 67 -2.74 -0.66 6.56
N TYR A 68 -3.10 -1.46 5.57
CA TYR A 68 -4.03 -2.57 5.71
C TYR A 68 -3.36 -3.89 5.31
N ARG A 69 -3.63 -4.94 6.07
CA ARG A 69 -3.23 -6.32 5.77
C ARG A 69 -4.48 -7.16 5.53
N PHE A 70 -4.50 -7.88 4.42
CA PHE A 70 -5.51 -8.87 4.10
C PHE A 70 -4.90 -10.26 4.23
N THR A 71 -5.55 -11.12 5.01
CA THR A 71 -5.20 -12.54 5.16
C THR A 71 -6.38 -13.36 4.71
N GLY A 72 -6.19 -14.16 3.66
CA GLY A 72 -7.19 -15.07 3.13
C GLY A 72 -6.58 -16.45 2.89
N ILE A 73 -7.41 -17.49 3.01
CA ILE A 73 -7.01 -18.86 2.71
C ILE A 73 -7.52 -19.20 1.32
N VAL A 74 -6.61 -19.60 0.43
CA VAL A 74 -6.92 -20.07 -0.92
C VAL A 74 -6.62 -21.55 -0.98
N ASP A 75 -7.57 -22.33 -1.50
CA ASP A 75 -7.44 -23.78 -1.65
C ASP A 75 -6.65 -24.12 -2.92
N CYS A 76 -5.36 -23.77 -2.93
CA CYS A 76 -4.41 -24.09 -3.99
C CYS A 76 -2.96 -24.18 -3.45
N PRO A 77 -2.08 -24.97 -4.09
CA PRO A 77 -0.63 -24.88 -3.89
C PRO A 77 -0.04 -23.53 -4.32
#